data_AF-A0A523GCV0-F1
#
_entry.id   AF-A0A523GCV0-F1
#
_cell.length_a   1.000
_cell.length_b   1.000
_cell.length_c   1.000
_cell.angle_alpha   90.00
_cell.angle_beta   90.00
_cell.angle_gamma   90.00
#
_symmetry.space_group_name_H-M   'P 1'
#
loop_
_entity.id
_entity.type
_entity.pdbx_description
1 polymer ?
#
loop_
_entity_poly.entity_id
_entity_poly.type
_entity_poly.pdbx_seq_one_letter_code
_entity_poly.pdbx_strand_id
1 'polypeptide(L)'
;MKIIEWLGLAQEAKEFSIVLVSTENKIHKNDIETLSININLYTQFAIEAHRIKSKGRHHYSARTIIEFLRHETAIHDNNLDFKINNNIAPLLAKVSMLMFPELKGLFHTRDQRAA
;
A
#
# COMPACT_ATOMS: atom_id res chain seq x y z
N MET A 1 4.52 18.03 -25.57
CA MET A 1 3.88 17.35 -24.44
C MET A 1 4.99 16.83 -23.53
N LYS A 2 5.16 17.45 -22.36
CA LYS A 2 6.36 17.29 -21.53
C LYS A 2 6.20 16.06 -20.63
N ILE A 3 7.26 15.29 -20.43
CA ILE A 3 7.30 14.08 -19.57
C ILE A 3 6.68 14.31 -18.18
N ILE A 4 6.76 15.54 -17.65
CA ILE A 4 6.16 15.95 -16.38
C ILE A 4 4.62 15.83 -16.38
N GLU A 5 3.95 16.14 -17.49
CA GLU A 5 2.49 15.99 -17.63
C GLU A 5 2.08 14.50 -17.59
N TRP A 6 2.88 13.63 -18.19
CA TRP A 6 2.65 12.18 -18.20
C TRP A 6 2.84 11.54 -16.82
N LEU A 7 3.81 12.03 -16.05
CA LEU A 7 4.03 11.59 -14.67
C LEU A 7 2.89 12.01 -13.76
N GLY A 8 2.33 13.22 -13.95
CA GLY A 8 1.13 13.67 -13.24
C GLY A 8 -0.09 12.79 -13.52
N LEU A 9 -0.37 12.52 -14.79
CA LEU A 9 -1.46 11.64 -15.21
C LEU A 9 -1.32 10.22 -14.65
N ALA A 10 -0.09 9.70 -14.54
CA ALA A 10 0.17 8.38 -13.97
C ALA A 10 -0.07 8.33 -12.45
N GLN A 11 0.17 9.42 -11.74
CA GLN A 11 -0.10 9.53 -10.30
C GLN A 11 -1.61 9.62 -10.04
N GLU A 12 -2.31 10.49 -10.78
CA GLU A 12 -3.77 10.65 -10.72
C GLU A 12 -4.49 9.33 -11.05
N ALA A 13 -4.03 8.60 -12.07
CA ALA A 13 -4.59 7.29 -12.43
C ALA A 13 -4.40 6.24 -11.33
N LYS A 14 -3.26 6.26 -10.61
CA LYS A 14 -3.01 5.37 -9.47
C LYS A 14 -3.93 5.70 -8.30
N GLU A 15 -4.02 6.97 -7.94
CA GLU A 15 -4.93 7.43 -6.87
C GLU A 15 -6.37 7.05 -7.18
N PHE A 16 -6.83 7.29 -8.42
CA PHE A 16 -8.16 6.91 -8.86
C PHE A 16 -8.40 5.40 -8.75
N SER A 17 -7.43 4.58 -9.17
CA SER A 17 -7.55 3.12 -9.12
C SER A 17 -7.63 2.60 -7.68
N ILE A 18 -6.83 3.16 -6.76
CA ILE A 18 -6.90 2.83 -5.33
C ILE A 18 -8.26 3.20 -4.76
N VAL A 19 -8.76 4.39 -5.06
CA VAL A 19 -10.08 4.85 -4.58
C VAL A 19 -11.20 3.96 -5.10
N LEU A 20 -11.19 3.62 -6.39
CA LEU A 20 -12.19 2.76 -7.03
C LEU A 20 -12.22 1.38 -6.35
N VAL A 21 -11.09 0.68 -6.31
CA VAL A 21 -10.98 -0.66 -5.72
C VAL A 21 -11.34 -0.65 -4.24
N SER A 22 -10.92 0.38 -3.50
CA SER A 22 -11.24 0.48 -2.08
C SER A 22 -12.72 0.71 -1.84
N THR A 23 -13.37 1.53 -2.67
CA THR A 23 -14.82 1.82 -2.58
C THR A 23 -15.64 0.58 -2.92
N GLU A 24 -15.31 -0.13 -4.01
CA GLU A 24 -15.97 -1.38 -4.42
C GLU A 24 -15.89 -2.45 -3.33
N ASN A 25 -14.76 -2.52 -2.61
CA ASN A 25 -14.52 -3.49 -1.56
C ASN A 25 -14.93 -3.01 -0.15
N LYS A 26 -15.73 -1.93 -0.08
CA LYS A 26 -16.28 -1.37 1.17
C LYS A 26 -15.21 -1.08 2.23
N ILE A 27 -14.02 -0.64 1.80
CA ILE A 27 -12.99 -0.16 2.71
C ILE A 27 -13.50 1.15 3.36
N HIS A 28 -13.21 1.34 4.64
CA HIS A 28 -13.71 2.50 5.38
C HIS A 28 -13.17 3.80 4.79
N LYS A 29 -14.00 4.85 4.72
CA LYS A 29 -13.65 6.12 4.08
C LYS A 29 -12.32 6.72 4.60
N ASN A 30 -12.12 6.73 5.92
CA ASN A 30 -10.89 7.25 6.52
C ASN A 30 -9.63 6.45 6.11
N ASP A 31 -9.79 5.16 5.83
CA ASP A 31 -8.70 4.31 5.37
C ASP A 31 -8.33 4.67 3.92
N ILE A 32 -9.33 4.94 3.07
CA ILE A 32 -9.14 5.40 1.69
C ILE A 32 -8.40 6.75 1.68
N GLU A 33 -8.86 7.71 2.49
CA GLU A 33 -8.21 9.02 2.62
C GLU A 33 -6.75 8.89 3.09
N THR A 34 -6.49 7.99 4.03
CA THR A 34 -5.12 7.69 4.51
C THR A 34 -4.21 7.19 3.38
N LEU A 35 -4.73 6.37 2.46
CA LEU A 35 -3.97 5.85 1.33
C LEU A 35 -3.72 6.90 0.26
N SER A 36 -4.74 7.70 -0.08
CA SER A 36 -4.62 8.78 -1.07
C SER A 36 -3.57 9.82 -0.65
N ILE A 37 -3.55 10.19 0.63
CA ILE A 37 -2.53 11.10 1.18
C ILE A 37 -1.12 10.49 1.11
N ASN A 38 -1.00 9.15 1.16
CA ASN A 38 0.27 8.44 1.27
C ASN A 38 0.53 7.48 0.10
N ILE A 39 0.21 7.93 -1.10
CA ILE A 39 0.35 7.15 -2.35
C ILE A 39 1.78 6.63 -2.58
N ASN A 40 2.80 7.39 -2.16
CA ASN A 40 4.21 6.98 -2.26
C ASN A 40 4.53 5.80 -1.33
N LEU A 41 4.02 5.83 -0.09
CA LEU A 41 4.19 4.73 0.86
C LEU A 41 3.51 3.45 0.33
N TYR A 42 2.29 3.59 -0.20
CA TYR A 42 1.61 2.46 -0.84
C TYR A 42 2.41 1.90 -2.02
N THR A 43 2.93 2.78 -2.89
CA THR A 43 3.74 2.37 -4.04
C THR A 43 4.98 1.57 -3.61
N GLN A 44 5.72 2.06 -2.61
CA GLN A 44 6.90 1.37 -2.09
C GLN A 44 6.54 0.04 -1.43
N PHE A 45 5.44 -0.01 -0.69
CA PHE A 45 4.91 -1.25 -0.11
C PHE A 45 4.60 -2.29 -1.20
N ALA A 46 3.91 -1.89 -2.26
CA ALA A 46 3.56 -2.78 -3.36
C ALA A 46 4.81 -3.32 -4.08
N ILE A 47 5.82 -2.47 -4.32
CA ILE A 47 7.11 -2.88 -4.91
C ILE A 47 7.77 -3.98 -4.07
N GLU A 48 7.89 -3.78 -2.75
CA GLU A 48 8.49 -4.77 -1.87
C GLU A 48 7.64 -6.05 -1.78
N ALA A 49 6.31 -5.94 -1.81
CA ALA A 49 5.42 -7.10 -1.87
C ALA A 49 5.67 -7.96 -3.12
N HIS A 50 5.79 -7.34 -4.31
CA HIS A 50 6.16 -8.03 -5.53
C HIS A 50 7.55 -8.65 -5.46
N ARG A 51 8.52 -7.95 -4.87
CA ARG A 51 9.88 -8.46 -4.67
C ARG A 51 9.92 -9.69 -3.76
N ILE A 52 9.08 -9.73 -2.74
CA ILE A 52 8.94 -10.88 -1.85
C ILE A 52 8.27 -12.05 -2.58
N LYS A 53 7.20 -11.78 -3.32
CA LYS A 53 6.49 -12.79 -4.12
C LYS A 53 7.40 -13.41 -5.19
N SER A 54 8.18 -12.60 -5.90
CA SER A 54 9.10 -13.07 -6.95
C SER A 54 10.23 -13.95 -6.41
N LYS A 55 10.57 -13.83 -5.12
CA LYS A 55 11.48 -14.74 -4.40
C LYS A 55 10.82 -16.07 -3.97
N GLY A 56 9.59 -16.36 -4.43
CA GLY A 56 8.88 -17.61 -4.13
C GLY A 56 8.24 -17.64 -2.74
N ARG A 57 8.07 -16.50 -2.07
CA ARG A 57 7.33 -16.46 -0.81
C ARG A 57 5.84 -16.45 -1.09
N HIS A 58 5.12 -17.42 -0.52
CA HIS A 58 3.67 -17.54 -0.64
C HIS A 58 2.93 -16.97 0.56
N HIS A 59 3.62 -16.80 1.69
CA HIS A 59 3.11 -16.19 2.91
C HIS A 59 4.17 -15.28 3.53
N TYR A 60 3.77 -14.05 3.88
CA TYR A 60 4.66 -13.05 4.44
C TYR A 60 3.92 -12.08 5.35
N SER A 61 4.64 -11.45 6.28
CA SER A 61 4.09 -10.44 7.17
C SER A 61 4.15 -9.06 6.52
N ALA A 62 2.99 -8.44 6.32
CA ALA A 62 2.92 -7.04 5.88
C ALA A 62 3.64 -6.10 6.86
N ARG A 63 3.65 -6.45 8.14
CA ARG A 63 4.37 -5.70 9.17
C ARG A 63 5.88 -5.67 8.90
N THR A 64 6.46 -6.77 8.42
CA THR A 64 7.89 -6.81 8.11
C THR A 64 8.26 -5.82 7.00
N ILE A 65 7.43 -5.69 5.96
CA ILE A 65 7.65 -4.68 4.92
C ILE A 65 7.54 -3.27 5.51
N ILE A 66 6.56 -3.03 6.38
CA ILE A 66 6.36 -1.72 7.01
C ILE A 66 7.51 -1.33 7.92
N GLU A 67 8.04 -2.25 8.73
CA GLU A 67 9.20 -1.97 9.57
C GLU A 67 10.46 -1.72 8.72
N PHE A 68 10.64 -2.44 7.61
CA PHE A 68 11.70 -2.16 6.65
C PHE A 68 11.56 -0.75 6.07
N LEU A 69 10.38 -0.40 5.55
CA LEU A 69 10.13 0.93 4.98
C LEU A 69 10.31 2.03 6.02
N ARG A 70 9.85 1.81 7.27
CA ARG A 70 10.01 2.76 8.38
C ARG A 70 11.49 3.00 8.72
N HIS A 71 12.32 1.97 8.69
CA HIS A 71 13.75 2.09 8.89
C HIS A 71 14.41 2.87 7.74
N GLU A 72 14.09 2.51 6.49
CA GLU A 72 14.64 3.19 5.31
C GLU A 72 14.22 4.67 5.29
N THR A 73 12.96 5.00 5.56
CA THR A 73 12.50 6.39 5.59
C THR A 73 13.09 7.19 6.74
N ALA A 74 13.23 6.60 7.94
CA ALA A 74 13.87 7.27 9.07
C ALA A 74 15.35 7.61 8.80
N ILE A 75 16.03 6.84 7.96
CA ILE A 75 17.42 7.10 7.54
C ILE A 75 17.48 8.20 6.48
N HIS A 76 16.56 8.20 5.52
CA HIS A 76 16.66 9.03 4.32
C HIS A 76 15.89 10.35 4.42
N ASP A 77 14.94 10.49 5.34
CA ASP A 77 14.03 11.62 5.34
C ASP A 77 13.68 12.09 6.77
N ASN A 78 14.37 13.15 7.23
CA ASN A 78 14.11 13.80 8.51
C ASN A 78 12.80 14.64 8.49
N ASN A 79 12.09 14.70 7.35
CA ASN A 79 11.02 15.66 7.10
C ASN A 79 9.72 15.01 6.60
N LEU A 80 9.45 13.76 6.98
CA LEU A 80 8.18 13.12 6.68
C LEU A 80 7.09 13.60 7.65
N ASP A 81 6.21 14.47 7.15
CA ASP A 81 4.98 14.91 7.82
C ASP A 81 4.05 13.73 8.21
N PHE A 82 4.28 12.53 7.66
CA PHE A 82 3.51 11.34 7.95
C PHE A 82 4.28 10.29 8.75
N LYS A 83 3.84 10.08 10.00
CA LYS A 83 4.33 9.01 10.86
C LYS A 83 3.70 7.67 10.48
N ILE A 84 4.48 6.77 9.87
CA ILE A 84 4.07 5.38 9.60
C ILE A 84 3.68 4.70 10.93
N ASN A 85 2.38 4.57 11.19
CA ASN A 85 1.86 3.92 12.39
C ASN A 85 1.56 2.42 12.15
N ASN A 86 1.35 1.65 13.21
CA ASN A 86 1.15 0.19 13.11
C ASN A 86 -0.20 -0.20 12.49
N ASN A 87 -1.15 0.72 12.38
CA ASN A 87 -2.52 0.43 11.97
C ASN A 87 -2.67 0.38 10.45
N ILE A 88 -1.71 0.90 9.69
CA ILE A 88 -1.78 0.96 8.23
C ILE A 88 -1.39 -0.36 7.54
N ALA A 89 -0.65 -1.25 8.22
CA ALA A 89 -0.13 -2.47 7.61
C ALA A 89 -1.23 -3.43 7.09
N PRO A 90 -2.32 -3.71 7.84
CA PRO A 90 -3.42 -4.55 7.33
C PRO A 90 -4.13 -3.93 6.12
N LEU A 91 -4.28 -2.61 6.11
CA LEU A 91 -4.90 -1.87 5.03
C LEU A 91 -4.08 -2.00 3.73
N LEU A 92 -2.78 -1.71 3.81
CA LEU A 92 -1.86 -1.84 2.67
C LEU A 92 -1.85 -3.27 2.12
N ALA A 93 -1.77 -4.26 3.00
CA ALA A 93 -1.82 -5.66 2.62
C ALA A 93 -3.12 -6.01 1.86
N LYS A 94 -4.27 -5.59 2.40
CA LYS A 94 -5.58 -5.86 1.79
C LYS A 94 -5.69 -5.20 0.43
N VAL A 95 -5.37 -3.90 0.32
CA VAL A 95 -5.46 -3.15 -0.94
C VAL A 95 -4.51 -3.72 -1.98
N SER A 96 -3.26 -4.05 -1.62
CA SER A 96 -2.33 -4.66 -2.56
C SER A 96 -2.81 -6.02 -3.09
N MET A 97 -3.43 -6.87 -2.27
CA MET A 97 -4.00 -8.13 -2.73
C MET A 97 -5.26 -7.98 -3.59
N LEU A 98 -6.00 -6.87 -3.42
CA LEU A 98 -7.16 -6.54 -4.26
C LEU A 98 -6.73 -5.95 -5.61
N MET A 99 -5.73 -5.06 -5.59
CA MET A 99 -5.19 -4.39 -6.77
C MET A 99 -4.38 -5.33 -7.67
N PHE A 100 -3.65 -6.27 -7.07
CA PHE A 100 -2.72 -7.16 -7.78
C PHE A 100 -3.06 -8.63 -7.45
N PRO A 101 -3.83 -9.32 -8.32
CA PRO A 101 -4.24 -10.70 -8.10
C PRO A 101 -3.09 -11.68 -7.83
N GLU A 102 -1.89 -11.42 -8.35
CA GLU A 102 -0.67 -12.19 -8.11
C GLU A 102 -0.19 -12.15 -6.65
N LEU A 103 -0.54 -11.10 -5.91
CA LEU A 103 -0.26 -10.96 -4.49
C LEU A 103 -1.29 -11.67 -3.62
N LYS A 104 -2.39 -12.19 -4.19
CA LYS A 104 -3.42 -12.90 -3.43
C LYS A 104 -2.81 -14.02 -2.58
N GLY A 105 -3.20 -14.03 -1.30
CA GLY A 105 -2.73 -15.00 -0.30
C GLY A 105 -1.34 -14.73 0.27
N LEU A 106 -0.61 -13.72 -0.24
CA LEU A 106 0.70 -13.36 0.29
C LEU A 106 0.63 -12.90 1.75
N PHE A 107 -0.40 -12.12 2.09
CA PHE A 107 -0.58 -11.60 3.44
C PHE A 107 -1.77 -12.27 4.13
N HIS A 108 -1.62 -12.57 5.42
CA HIS A 108 -2.76 -12.94 6.25
C HIS A 108 -3.56 -11.69 6.62
N THR A 109 -4.77 -11.56 6.08
CA THR A 109 -5.78 -10.64 6.58
C THR A 109 -6.64 -11.38 7.59
N ARG A 110 -6.80 -10.83 8.80
CA ARG A 110 -7.83 -11.32 9.71
C ARG A 110 -9.17 -10.83 9.17
N ASP A 111 -10.09 -11.75 8.90
CA ASP A 111 -11.49 -11.38 8.77
C ASP A 111 -11.91 -10.75 10.10
N GLN A 112 -12.30 -9.48 10.09
CA GLN A 112 -13.02 -8.92 11.23
C GLN A 112 -14.36 -9.65 11.25
N ARG A 113 -14.51 -10.60 12.19
CA ARG A 113 -15.83 -11.10 12.54
C ARG A 113 -16.66 -9.89 12.94
N ALA A 114 -17.79 -9.68 12.27
CA ALA A 114 -18.83 -8.79 12.75
C ALA A 114 -19.15 -9.23 14.19
N ALA A 115 -18.99 -8.29 15.13
CA ALA A 115 -19.37 -8.46 16.53
C ALA A 115 -20.89 -8.38 16.68
#